data_AF-A0A241W9T5-F1
#
_entry.id   AF-A0A241W9T5-F1
#
_cell.length_a   1.000
_cell.length_b   1.000
_cell.length_c   1.000
_cell.angle_alpha   90.00
_cell.angle_beta   90.00
_cell.angle_gamma   90.00
#
_symmetry.space_group_name_H-M   'P 1'
#
loop_
_entity.id
_entity.type
_entity.pdbx_description
1 polymer ?
#
loop_
_entity_poly.entity_id
_entity_poly.type
_entity_poly.pdbx_seq_one_letter_code
_entity_poly.pdbx_strand_id
1 'polypeptide(L)'
;MTVIYQQNSELLEKIFSEPHSIRLPLYNMLIKNISNLVSISTDLGKCNCHDVAAFMHFLKTPYITDLDKNALQQNSSKEWIDYFYTQYKVWDGVSAIPAGKVIGFHNPQNTISHNGVFHSAFSMGGTLVRAVNSLTLGNGWKTADLTQSIQINANGTMDYNGASVVVYISDR
;
A
#
# COMPACT_ATOMS: atom_id res chain seq x y z
N MET A 1 5.67 14.29 18.72
CA MET A 1 4.23 14.15 19.03
C MET A 1 3.67 13.24 17.95
N THR A 2 3.74 11.94 18.20
CA THR A 2 3.54 10.88 17.21
C THR A 2 2.04 10.71 16.99
N VAL A 3 1.54 11.23 15.87
CA VAL A 3 0.11 11.21 15.53
C VAL A 3 -0.21 9.89 14.80
N ILE A 4 0.02 8.78 15.49
CA ILE A 4 -0.91 7.66 15.37
C ILE A 4 -1.90 7.94 16.49
N TYR A 5 -3.08 8.45 16.12
CA TYR A 5 -4.12 8.77 17.09
C TYR A 5 -4.27 7.60 18.07
N GLN A 6 -4.26 7.94 19.35
CA GLN A 6 -4.41 7.11 20.54
C GLN A 6 -5.60 6.12 20.53
N GLN A 7 -6.40 6.12 19.46
CA GLN A 7 -7.56 5.24 19.24
C GLN A 7 -7.23 3.96 18.46
N ASN A 8 -6.03 3.79 17.90
CA ASN A 8 -5.69 2.60 17.10
C ASN A 8 -4.52 1.75 17.62
N SER A 9 -4.05 2.01 18.84
CA SER A 9 -3.19 1.05 19.55
C SER A 9 -3.88 -0.29 19.68
N GLU A 10 -5.19 -0.35 19.95
CA GLU A 10 -5.92 -1.62 20.13
C GLU A 10 -6.04 -2.45 18.83
N LEU A 11 -6.23 -1.82 17.67
CA LEU A 11 -6.32 -2.54 16.40
C LEU A 11 -4.95 -3.05 15.95
N LEU A 12 -3.91 -2.22 16.12
CA LEU A 12 -2.52 -2.62 15.88
C LEU A 12 -2.08 -3.68 16.90
N GLU A 13 -2.46 -3.58 18.17
CA GLU A 13 -2.26 -4.59 19.23
C GLU A 13 -2.98 -5.89 18.94
N LYS A 14 -4.20 -5.86 18.39
CA LYS A 14 -4.87 -7.04 17.87
C LYS A 14 -4.08 -7.65 16.70
N ILE A 15 -3.57 -6.86 15.77
CA ILE A 15 -2.67 -7.39 14.72
C ILE A 15 -1.40 -7.98 15.32
N PHE A 16 -0.83 -7.36 16.36
CA PHE A 16 0.41 -7.81 17.02
C PHE A 16 0.26 -9.12 17.78
N SER A 17 -0.92 -9.37 18.36
CA SER A 17 -1.17 -10.49 19.27
C SER A 17 -1.91 -11.66 18.62
N GLU A 18 -2.61 -11.42 17.51
CA GLU A 18 -3.43 -12.44 16.87
C GLU A 18 -2.65 -13.31 15.86
N PRO A 19 -2.83 -14.64 15.89
CA PRO A 19 -2.19 -15.53 14.93
C PRO A 19 -2.71 -15.27 13.52
N HIS A 20 -1.96 -15.72 12.51
CA HIS A 20 -2.32 -15.51 11.11
C HIS A 20 -3.72 -16.05 10.75
N SER A 21 -4.16 -17.13 11.40
CA SER A 21 -5.50 -17.70 11.23
C SER A 21 -6.65 -16.74 11.60
N ILE A 22 -6.38 -15.72 12.42
CA ILE A 22 -7.35 -14.70 12.82
C ILE A 22 -7.21 -13.44 11.95
N ARG A 23 -5.98 -13.06 11.59
CA ARG A 23 -5.71 -11.92 10.70
C ARG A 23 -6.19 -12.14 9.26
N LEU A 24 -6.04 -13.37 8.75
CA LEU A 24 -6.40 -13.70 7.36
C LEU A 24 -7.90 -13.56 7.05
N PRO A 25 -8.84 -13.98 7.92
CA PRO A 25 -10.26 -13.65 7.78
C PRO A 25 -10.53 -12.14 7.68
N LEU A 26 -9.90 -11.32 8.53
CA LEU A 26 -10.04 -9.87 8.48
C LEU A 26 -9.51 -9.30 7.15
N TYR A 27 -8.31 -9.73 6.74
CA TYR A 27 -7.77 -9.43 5.40
C TYR A 27 -8.77 -9.75 4.29
N ASN A 28 -9.31 -10.96 4.29
CA ASN A 28 -10.26 -11.42 3.27
C ASN A 28 -11.55 -10.61 3.29
N MET A 29 -12.04 -10.20 4.46
CA MET A 29 -13.19 -9.31 4.59
C MET A 29 -12.92 -7.92 4.00
N LEU A 30 -11.77 -7.32 4.30
CA LEU A 30 -11.36 -6.00 3.78
C LEU A 30 -11.16 -6.01 2.25
N ILE A 31 -10.74 -7.15 1.69
CA ILE A 31 -10.63 -7.34 0.24
C ILE A 31 -12.02 -7.54 -0.41
N LYS A 32 -12.94 -8.28 0.24
CA LYS A 32 -14.27 -8.58 -0.30
C LYS A 32 -15.26 -7.42 -0.21
N ASN A 33 -15.20 -6.60 0.83
CA ASN A 33 -16.16 -5.51 1.04
C ASN A 33 -15.85 -4.32 0.09
N ILE A 34 -16.66 -4.20 -0.96
CA ILE A 34 -16.58 -3.19 -2.02
C ILE A 34 -17.28 -1.87 -1.65
N SER A 35 -18.11 -1.83 -0.61
CA SER A 35 -18.94 -0.64 -0.31
C SER A 35 -19.30 -0.39 1.16
N ASN A 36 -19.08 -1.36 2.08
CA ASN A 36 -19.69 -1.33 3.42
C ASN A 36 -18.71 -1.15 4.58
N LEU A 37 -17.41 -1.11 4.31
CA LEU A 37 -16.45 -0.59 5.27
C LEU A 37 -16.38 0.91 4.99
N VAL A 38 -17.08 1.68 5.83
CA VAL A 38 -16.91 3.13 5.95
C VAL A 38 -15.40 3.31 6.12
N SER A 39 -14.74 3.71 5.03
CA SER A 39 -13.33 3.57 4.65
C SER A 39 -12.35 2.93 5.65
N ILE A 40 -11.37 2.18 5.15
CA ILE A 40 -10.17 1.86 5.94
C ILE A 40 -9.60 3.12 6.65
N SER A 41 -9.75 4.34 6.10
CA SER A 41 -9.39 5.60 6.78
C SER A 41 -10.37 6.10 7.88
N THR A 42 -11.56 5.53 8.00
CA THR A 42 -12.46 5.76 9.14
C THR A 42 -12.14 4.78 10.25
N ASP A 43 -11.88 3.51 9.91
CA ASP A 43 -11.46 2.48 10.87
C ASP A 43 -10.00 2.68 11.34
N LEU A 44 -9.10 3.16 10.46
CA LEU A 44 -7.70 3.47 10.80
C LEU A 44 -7.48 4.94 11.21
N GLY A 45 -8.51 5.80 11.17
CA GLY A 45 -8.34 7.25 11.34
C GLY A 45 -7.59 7.89 10.16
N LYS A 46 -7.11 9.13 10.30
CA LYS A 46 -6.44 9.95 9.25
C LYS A 46 -5.12 9.36 8.65
N CYS A 47 -5.05 8.04 8.48
CA CYS A 47 -4.02 7.30 7.78
C CYS A 47 -3.99 7.67 6.29
N ASN A 48 -2.77 7.76 5.77
CA ASN A 48 -2.57 8.00 4.35
C ASN A 48 -2.44 6.68 3.58
N CYS A 49 -2.19 6.76 2.28
CA CYS A 49 -2.09 5.59 1.41
C CYS A 49 -0.98 4.60 1.81
N HIS A 50 0.11 5.09 2.41
CA HIS A 50 1.23 4.24 2.85
C HIS A 50 0.88 3.42 4.08
N ASP A 51 0.23 4.04 5.08
CA ASP A 51 -0.24 3.34 6.29
C ASP A 51 -1.21 2.22 5.94
N VAL A 52 -2.14 2.49 5.02
CA VAL A 52 -3.11 1.50 4.57
C VAL A 52 -2.45 0.33 3.84
N ALA A 53 -1.50 0.61 2.96
CA ALA A 53 -0.77 -0.45 2.26
C ALA A 53 0.03 -1.31 3.25
N ALA A 54 0.67 -0.69 4.25
CA ALA A 54 1.38 -1.38 5.32
C ALA A 54 0.44 -2.29 6.13
N PHE A 55 -0.71 -1.77 6.55
CA PHE A 55 -1.70 -2.51 7.31
C PHE A 55 -2.16 -3.79 6.58
N MET A 56 -2.48 -3.66 5.29
CA MET A 56 -2.91 -4.81 4.48
C MET A 56 -1.80 -5.82 4.23
N HIS A 57 -0.56 -5.37 4.08
CA HIS A 57 0.60 -6.25 4.00
C HIS A 57 0.70 -7.10 5.26
N PHE A 58 0.74 -6.47 6.43
CA PHE A 58 0.89 -7.21 7.69
C PHE A 58 -0.31 -8.06 8.05
N LEU A 59 -1.54 -7.72 7.66
CA LEU A 59 -2.67 -8.64 7.84
C LEU A 59 -2.50 -9.95 7.05
N LYS A 60 -1.90 -9.88 5.85
CA LYS A 60 -1.68 -11.04 4.99
C LYS A 60 -0.43 -11.84 5.37
N THR A 61 0.55 -11.24 6.05
CA THR A 61 1.83 -11.91 6.35
C THR A 61 1.62 -13.15 7.24
N PRO A 62 2.06 -14.35 6.82
CA PRO A 62 1.89 -15.58 7.59
C PRO A 62 2.56 -15.55 8.97
N TYR A 63 3.66 -14.82 9.09
CA TYR A 63 4.44 -14.70 10.31
C TYR A 63 4.89 -13.25 10.52
N ILE A 64 4.68 -12.71 11.73
CA ILE A 64 5.14 -11.38 12.10
C ILE A 64 6.42 -11.55 12.91
N THR A 65 7.55 -11.15 12.33
CA THR A 65 8.85 -11.17 13.00
C THR A 65 8.96 -10.03 14.01
N ASP A 66 9.98 -10.07 14.88
CA ASP A 66 10.23 -8.93 15.79
C ASP A 66 10.66 -7.66 15.04
N LEU A 67 11.26 -7.80 13.85
CA LEU A 67 11.54 -6.67 12.96
C LEU A 67 10.24 -6.03 12.46
N ASP A 68 9.25 -6.84 12.10
CA ASP A 68 7.94 -6.37 11.64
C ASP A 68 7.18 -5.65 12.75
N LYS A 69 7.22 -6.19 13.97
CA LYS A 69 6.65 -5.52 15.15
C LYS A 69 7.29 -4.16 15.38
N ASN A 70 8.62 -4.09 15.33
CA ASN A 70 9.35 -2.83 15.48
C ASN A 70 8.96 -1.83 14.38
N ALA A 71 8.92 -2.27 13.11
CA ALA A 71 8.52 -1.43 11.99
C ALA A 71 7.10 -0.86 12.15
N LEU A 72 6.13 -1.69 12.54
CA LEU A 72 4.75 -1.27 12.84
C LEU A 72 4.62 -0.32 14.04
N GLN A 73 5.56 -0.35 14.99
CA GLN A 73 5.58 0.55 16.14
C GLN A 73 6.24 1.90 15.84
N GLN A 74 7.22 1.91 14.93
CA GLN A 74 8.08 3.08 14.67
C GLN A 74 7.74 3.82 13.39
N ASN A 75 7.10 3.16 12.42
CA ASN A 75 6.80 3.77 11.13
C ASN A 75 5.35 4.23 11.04
N SER A 76 5.18 5.40 10.44
CA SER A 76 3.91 5.98 10.06
C SER A 76 4.08 6.75 8.75
N SER A 77 2.99 6.93 8.01
CA SER A 77 2.96 7.82 6.86
C SER A 77 4.14 7.61 5.88
N LYS A 78 5.05 8.58 5.76
CA LYS A 78 6.16 8.53 4.79
C LYS A 78 7.29 7.59 5.23
N GLU A 79 7.39 7.24 6.52
CA GLU A 79 8.40 6.29 7.02
C GLU A 79 8.23 4.89 6.39
N TRP A 80 7.01 4.54 5.98
CA TRP A 80 6.73 3.30 5.25
C TRP A 80 7.41 3.23 3.88
N ILE A 81 7.74 4.37 3.27
CA ILE A 81 8.38 4.41 1.97
C ILE A 81 9.77 3.79 2.04
N ASP A 82 10.56 4.16 3.05
CA ASP A 82 11.89 3.58 3.26
C ASP A 82 11.78 2.09 3.60
N TYR A 83 10.78 1.72 4.41
CA TYR A 83 10.56 0.31 4.77
C TYR A 83 10.27 -0.57 3.54
N PHE A 84 9.34 -0.18 2.66
CA PHE A 84 8.92 -1.01 1.53
C PHE A 84 9.78 -0.89 0.28
N TYR A 85 10.41 0.27 0.04
CA TYR A 85 11.07 0.57 -1.22
C TYR A 85 12.58 0.82 -1.09
N THR A 86 13.21 0.32 -0.02
CA THR A 86 14.67 0.11 -0.03
C THR A 86 15.05 -1.06 -0.94
N GLN A 87 14.17 -2.06 -1.08
CA GLN A 87 14.30 -3.19 -2.00
C GLN A 87 13.00 -3.34 -2.79
N TYR A 88 13.08 -3.16 -4.10
CA TYR A 88 11.92 -3.25 -4.98
C TYR A 88 12.31 -3.75 -6.37
N LYS A 89 11.29 -4.18 -7.11
CA LYS A 89 11.35 -4.42 -8.55
C LYS A 89 10.56 -3.34 -9.26
N VAL A 90 11.01 -2.92 -10.43
CA VAL A 90 10.24 -2.01 -11.28
C VAL A 90 9.27 -2.84 -12.12
N TRP A 91 8.00 -2.46 -12.11
CA TRP A 91 7.02 -3.05 -13.01
C TRP A 91 7.30 -2.62 -14.45
N ASP A 92 7.20 -3.55 -15.39
CA ASP A 92 7.46 -3.35 -16.81
C ASP A 92 6.26 -2.76 -17.58
N GLY A 93 5.15 -2.49 -16.88
CA GLY A 93 3.90 -2.01 -17.47
C GLY A 93 3.01 -3.11 -18.06
N VAL A 94 3.49 -4.35 -18.18
CA VAL A 94 2.79 -5.41 -18.94
C VAL A 94 2.61 -6.71 -18.17
N SER A 95 3.60 -7.11 -17.37
CA SER A 95 3.57 -8.35 -16.61
C SER A 95 2.56 -8.27 -15.47
N ALA A 96 2.01 -9.41 -15.06
CA ALA A 96 1.18 -9.44 -13.87
C ALA A 96 1.99 -9.08 -12.61
N ILE A 97 1.48 -8.17 -11.80
CA ILE A 97 1.99 -7.90 -10.45
C ILE A 97 1.56 -9.03 -9.48
N PRO A 98 2.41 -9.43 -8.54
CA PRO A 98 2.08 -10.44 -7.54
C PRO A 98 1.07 -9.93 -6.50
N ALA A 99 0.12 -10.77 -6.09
CA ALA A 99 -0.86 -10.42 -5.07
C ALA A 99 -0.23 -10.33 -3.67
N GLY A 100 -0.61 -9.32 -2.89
CA GLY A 100 -0.14 -9.15 -1.52
C GLY A 100 1.10 -8.27 -1.35
N LYS A 101 1.61 -7.70 -2.45
CA LYS A 101 2.71 -6.74 -2.40
C LYS A 101 2.22 -5.32 -2.19
N VAL A 102 3.10 -4.50 -1.65
CA VAL A 102 2.90 -3.05 -1.56
C VAL A 102 3.48 -2.42 -2.82
N ILE A 103 2.66 -1.62 -3.50
CA ILE A 103 2.97 -1.01 -4.79
C ILE A 103 3.21 0.48 -4.57
N GLY A 104 4.36 0.97 -4.99
CA GLY A 104 4.76 2.37 -4.87
C GLY A 104 4.68 3.07 -6.22
N PHE A 105 4.15 4.29 -6.24
CA PHE A 105 4.16 5.14 -7.41
C PHE A 105 5.18 6.25 -7.20
N HIS A 106 6.27 6.16 -7.94
CA HIS A 106 7.40 7.07 -7.88
C HIS A 106 7.34 8.07 -9.04
N ASN A 107 7.55 9.35 -8.76
CA ASN A 107 7.83 10.31 -9.81
C ASN A 107 9.36 10.51 -9.89
N PRO A 108 10.02 10.11 -10.99
CA PRO A 108 11.48 10.20 -11.13
C PRO A 108 12.03 11.62 -11.18
N GLN A 109 11.19 12.62 -11.43
CA GLN A 109 11.55 14.03 -11.34
C GLN A 109 11.34 14.60 -9.93
N ASN A 110 10.72 13.86 -9.00
CA ASN A 110 10.51 14.29 -7.63
C ASN A 110 11.60 13.73 -6.70
N THR A 111 12.57 14.58 -6.35
CA THR A 111 13.67 14.27 -5.43
C THR A 111 13.42 14.75 -3.99
N ILE A 112 12.25 15.32 -3.70
CA ILE A 112 11.97 16.06 -2.44
C ILE A 112 11.53 15.12 -1.30
N SER A 113 11.20 13.86 -1.55
CA SER A 113 10.77 12.93 -0.50
C SER A 113 11.40 11.54 -0.65
N HIS A 114 11.45 10.78 0.45
CA HIS A 114 11.79 9.35 0.55
C HIS A 114 11.56 8.62 -0.79
N ASN A 115 12.61 8.37 -1.57
CA ASN A 115 12.57 7.74 -2.89
C ASN A 115 11.54 8.29 -3.91
N GLY A 116 11.06 9.54 -3.79
CA GLY A 116 10.09 10.19 -4.70
C GLY A 116 8.73 9.49 -4.81
N VAL A 117 8.41 8.56 -3.88
CA VAL A 117 7.14 7.81 -3.90
C VAL A 117 6.02 8.69 -3.36
N PHE A 118 5.09 9.07 -4.22
CA PHE A 118 3.99 9.97 -3.87
C PHE A 118 2.70 9.23 -3.46
N HIS A 119 2.60 7.94 -3.76
CA HIS A 119 1.43 7.14 -3.44
C HIS A 119 1.81 5.68 -3.21
N SER A 120 1.00 4.97 -2.43
CA SER A 120 1.12 3.52 -2.27
C SER A 120 -0.24 2.83 -2.32
N ALA A 121 -0.24 1.64 -2.90
CA ALA A 121 -1.41 0.80 -3.03
C ALA A 121 -1.08 -0.64 -2.63
N PHE A 122 -2.10 -1.43 -2.38
CA PHE A 122 -1.97 -2.85 -2.09
C PHE A 122 -2.36 -3.68 -3.30
N SER A 123 -1.47 -4.58 -3.74
CA SER A 123 -1.69 -5.42 -4.91
C SER A 123 -2.69 -6.55 -4.63
N MET A 124 -3.71 -6.65 -5.47
CA MET A 124 -4.62 -7.80 -5.50
C MET A 124 -4.14 -8.90 -6.46
N GLY A 125 -3.06 -8.65 -7.21
CA GLY A 125 -2.54 -9.54 -8.24
C GLY A 125 -3.03 -9.16 -9.64
N GLY A 126 -2.37 -9.70 -10.68
CA GLY A 126 -2.72 -9.40 -12.06
C GLY A 126 -2.31 -7.97 -12.40
N THR A 127 -3.25 -7.07 -12.62
CA THR A 127 -2.98 -5.64 -12.83
C THR A 127 -3.72 -4.78 -11.81
N LEU A 128 -4.29 -5.39 -10.77
CA LEU A 128 -5.24 -4.74 -9.88
C LEU A 128 -4.60 -4.34 -8.56
N VAL A 129 -4.91 -3.11 -8.13
CA VAL A 129 -4.50 -2.57 -6.84
C VAL A 129 -5.69 -1.97 -6.08
N ARG A 130 -5.55 -1.81 -4.77
CA ARG A 130 -6.47 -1.03 -3.92
C ARG A 130 -5.73 0.04 -3.14
N ALA A 131 -6.32 1.22 -3.06
CA ALA A 131 -5.77 2.34 -2.29
C ALA A 131 -6.86 3.28 -1.78
N VAL A 132 -6.52 4.13 -0.82
CA VAL A 132 -7.44 5.10 -0.22
C VAL A 132 -7.33 6.52 -0.78
N ASN A 133 -6.14 6.96 -1.21
CA ASN A 133 -5.86 8.39 -1.45
C ASN A 133 -5.15 8.64 -2.79
N SER A 134 -5.68 8.16 -3.91
CA SER A 134 -5.25 8.61 -5.23
C SER A 134 -6.34 8.47 -6.28
N LEU A 135 -6.56 9.54 -7.06
CA LEU A 135 -7.62 9.70 -8.05
C LEU A 135 -8.04 8.39 -8.76
N THR A 136 -7.34 8.01 -9.81
CA THR A 136 -7.64 6.78 -10.57
C THR A 136 -6.76 5.60 -10.16
N LEU A 137 -5.79 5.79 -9.25
CA LEU A 137 -4.99 4.70 -8.65
C LEU A 137 -5.64 4.09 -7.40
N GLY A 138 -6.83 4.56 -7.01
CA GLY A 138 -7.60 4.03 -5.89
C GLY A 138 -7.91 5.13 -4.87
N ASN A 139 -9.15 5.61 -4.91
CA ASN A 139 -9.69 6.53 -3.92
C ASN A 139 -10.77 5.84 -3.08
N GLY A 140 -10.73 5.99 -1.76
CA GLY A 140 -11.71 5.39 -0.85
C GLY A 140 -11.71 3.87 -0.81
N TRP A 141 -10.54 3.23 -0.89
CA TRP A 141 -10.35 1.78 -0.90
C TRP A 141 -10.89 1.06 -2.14
N LYS A 142 -11.04 1.79 -3.24
CA LYS A 142 -11.50 1.25 -4.52
C LYS A 142 -10.40 0.45 -5.22
N THR A 143 -10.85 -0.49 -6.03
CA THR A 143 -9.99 -1.22 -6.98
C THR A 143 -9.67 -0.32 -8.16
N ALA A 144 -8.40 -0.30 -8.55
CA ALA A 144 -7.91 0.30 -9.78
C ALA A 144 -7.15 -0.73 -10.59
N ASP A 145 -7.26 -0.64 -11.91
CA ASP A 145 -6.48 -1.42 -12.86
C ASP A 145 -5.33 -0.55 -13.37
N LEU A 146 -4.10 -0.97 -13.12
CA LEU A 146 -2.90 -0.21 -13.49
C LEU A 146 -2.83 0.05 -14.99
N THR A 147 -3.29 -0.89 -15.82
CA THR A 147 -3.25 -0.75 -17.28
C THR A 147 -4.25 0.26 -17.82
N GLN A 148 -5.26 0.62 -17.02
CA GLN A 148 -6.25 1.65 -17.35
C GLN A 148 -5.87 3.00 -16.75
N SER A 149 -5.20 3.00 -15.60
CA SER A 149 -4.84 4.21 -14.87
C SER A 149 -3.49 4.79 -15.27
N ILE A 150 -2.60 3.99 -15.85
CA ILE A 150 -1.25 4.40 -16.27
C ILE A 150 -1.15 4.29 -17.79
N GLN A 151 -0.72 5.39 -18.42
CA GLN A 151 -0.39 5.39 -19.83
C GLN A 151 1.00 4.78 -20.04
N ILE A 152 1.09 3.79 -20.92
CA ILE A 152 2.36 3.17 -21.31
C ILE A 152 2.70 3.69 -22.71
N ASN A 153 3.83 4.37 -22.84
CA ASN A 153 4.29 4.94 -24.09
C ASN A 153 5.05 3.91 -24.94
N ALA A 154 5.18 4.18 -26.24
CA ALA A 154 5.85 3.27 -27.17
C ALA A 154 7.34 3.00 -26.84
N ASN A 155 7.99 3.92 -26.12
CA ASN A 155 9.36 3.77 -25.64
C ASN A 155 9.46 3.06 -24.28
N GLY A 156 8.35 2.54 -23.74
CA GLY A 156 8.28 1.85 -22.46
C GLY A 156 8.22 2.77 -21.23
N THR A 157 8.21 4.10 -21.40
CA THR A 157 7.99 4.99 -20.25
C THR A 157 6.52 4.98 -19.84
N MET A 158 6.28 5.26 -18.57
CA MET A 158 4.94 5.30 -18.01
C MET A 158 4.62 6.71 -17.53
N ASP A 159 3.38 7.13 -17.78
CA ASP A 159 2.85 8.41 -17.33
C ASP A 159 1.55 8.23 -16.54
N TYR A 160 1.38 9.04 -15.50
CA TYR A 160 0.18 9.15 -14.70
C TYR A 160 -0.19 10.61 -14.55
N ASN A 161 -1.43 10.98 -14.94
CA ASN A 161 -1.92 12.36 -14.90
C ASN A 161 -0.97 13.38 -15.56
N GLY A 162 -0.38 13.01 -16.70
CA GLY A 162 0.50 13.89 -17.47
C GLY A 162 1.91 14.07 -16.89
N ALA A 163 2.30 13.27 -15.89
CA ALA A 163 3.65 13.25 -15.34
C ALA A 163 4.23 11.83 -15.37
N SER A 164 5.57 11.73 -15.49
CA SER A 164 6.24 10.44 -15.49
C SER A 164 6.04 9.71 -14.17
N VAL A 165 5.84 8.39 -14.25
CA VAL A 165 5.71 7.50 -13.11
C VAL A 165 6.55 6.25 -13.31
N VAL A 166 7.15 5.77 -12.23
CA VAL A 166 7.74 4.43 -12.14
C VAL A 166 6.99 3.67 -11.06
N VAL A 167 6.61 2.44 -11.35
CA VAL A 167 5.83 1.61 -10.43
C VAL A 167 6.77 0.62 -9.75
N TYR A 168 6.89 0.74 -8.43
CA TYR A 168 7.70 -0.13 -7.59
C TYR A 168 6.84 -1.25 -7.01
N ILE A 169 7.35 -2.47 -7.06
CA ILE A 169 6.78 -3.65 -6.41
C ILE A 169 7.70 -3.98 -5.23
N SER A 170 7.19 -3.90 -4.00
CA SER A 170 7.96 -4.21 -2.81
C SER A 170 8.50 -5.64 -2.83
N ASP A 171 9.76 -5.84 -2.43
CA ASP A 171 10.32 -7.20 -2.32
C ASP A 171 10.06 -7.85 -0.95
N ARG A 172 9.55 -7.09 0.02
CA ARG A 172 9.05 -7.60 1.31
C ARG A 172 7.77 -8.40 1.19
#